data_AF-A0A2V8Y9J8-F1
#
_entry.id   AF-A0A2V8Y9J8-F1
#
_cell.length_a   1.000
_cell.length_b   1.000
_cell.length_c   1.000
_cell.angle_alpha   90.00
_cell.angle_beta   90.00
_cell.angle_gamma   90.00
#
_symmetry.space_group_name_H-M   'P 1'
#
loop_
_entity.id
_entity.type
_entity.pdbx_description
1 polymer ?
#
loop_
_entity_poly.entity_id
_entity_poly.type
_entity_poly.pdbx_seq_one_letter_code
_entity_poly.pdbx_strand_id
1 'polypeptide(L)'
;MDVAMQRKGKELELIARQPNPLFRAKREIPLRLVAACLTVASPAFAAQGQAKQSWKSVEFAIVKFNDEAPKSWSMYHTEKKGLLLVRIWKRYLLVNVKDEEVYEIDPQTVKPAGNNVEWSLADKPGEPLETPDWKTRDVGPMQQVSFRLGKNGYILQLQIPLKPNGQPMY
;
A
#
# COMPACT_ATOMS: atom_id res chain seq x y z
N MET A 1 61.01 -33.24 2.54
CA MET A 1 60.62 -33.22 3.97
C MET A 1 60.07 -31.83 4.22
N ASP A 2 58.80 -31.55 4.39
CA ASP A 2 57.60 -32.39 4.47
C ASP A 2 56.40 -31.52 4.07
N VAL A 3 55.43 -32.17 3.44
CA VAL A 3 54.13 -31.65 3.04
C VAL A 3 53.16 -31.92 4.17
N ALA A 4 52.34 -30.94 4.53
CA ALA A 4 50.97 -31.07 5.07
C ALA A 4 50.71 -30.26 6.35
N MET A 5 49.43 -29.88 6.49
CA MET A 5 48.79 -29.19 7.61
C MET A 5 49.01 -27.67 7.62
N GLN A 6 48.04 -26.79 7.35
CA GLN A 6 46.59 -26.94 7.40
C GLN A 6 45.93 -26.09 6.29
N ARG A 7 45.36 -26.76 5.30
CA ARG A 7 44.12 -26.29 4.66
C ARG A 7 42.96 -27.04 5.31
N LYS A 8 42.15 -26.39 6.14
CA LYS A 8 40.81 -26.88 6.48
C LYS A 8 39.99 -25.80 7.19
N GLY A 9 38.88 -25.40 6.57
CA GLY A 9 37.90 -24.45 7.12
C GLY A 9 37.42 -23.49 6.04
N LYS A 10 36.79 -24.00 4.96
CA LYS A 10 35.33 -23.82 4.73
C LYS A 10 34.98 -22.33 4.76
N GLU A 11 35.03 -21.58 3.65
CA GLU A 11 34.25 -21.76 2.42
C GLU A 11 32.89 -22.38 2.75
N LEU A 12 31.94 -21.53 3.15
CA LEU A 12 30.49 -21.75 3.19
C LEU A 12 29.83 -20.47 3.76
N GLU A 13 29.49 -19.51 2.89
CA GLU A 13 28.18 -18.83 2.90
C GLU A 13 28.03 -17.99 1.63
N LEU A 14 28.22 -18.67 0.50
CA LEU A 14 27.69 -18.26 -0.78
C LEU A 14 26.30 -18.89 -0.91
N ILE A 15 25.32 -18.40 -0.15
CA ILE A 15 23.92 -18.79 -0.34
C ILE A 15 23.29 -17.73 -1.25
N ALA A 16 23.53 -17.97 -2.53
CA ALA A 16 22.77 -17.41 -3.61
C ALA A 16 21.28 -17.50 -3.31
N ARG A 17 20.61 -16.35 -3.42
CA ARG A 17 19.16 -16.25 -3.56
C ARG A 17 18.74 -17.21 -4.66
N GLN A 18 18.02 -18.27 -4.28
CA GLN A 18 17.44 -19.19 -5.21
C GLN A 18 16.45 -18.47 -6.14
N PRO A 19 16.47 -18.75 -7.46
CA PRO A 19 15.40 -18.34 -8.35
C PRO A 19 14.17 -19.20 -8.05
N ASN A 20 13.03 -18.56 -7.72
CA ASN A 20 11.74 -19.25 -7.64
C ASN A 20 11.41 -19.83 -9.03
N PRO A 21 11.36 -21.17 -9.17
CA PRO A 21 11.01 -21.78 -10.44
C PRO A 21 9.50 -21.71 -10.66
N LEU A 22 9.15 -21.36 -11.89
CA LEU A 22 7.84 -21.49 -12.52
C LEU A 22 7.25 -22.88 -12.26
N PHE A 23 6.31 -22.99 -11.31
CA PHE A 23 5.47 -24.19 -11.19
C PHE A 23 4.30 -24.11 -12.15
N ARG A 24 4.58 -24.55 -13.38
CA ARG A 24 3.63 -25.00 -14.40
C ARG A 24 3.05 -26.34 -13.94
N ALA A 25 1.92 -26.34 -13.25
CA ALA A 25 1.16 -27.56 -12.98
C ALA A 25 0.22 -27.86 -14.16
N LYS A 26 0.68 -28.70 -15.09
CA LYS A 26 -0.20 -29.45 -16.01
C LYS A 26 -1.01 -30.43 -15.16
N ARG A 27 -2.32 -30.24 -15.08
CA ARG A 27 -3.25 -31.29 -14.63
C ARG A 27 -4.04 -31.74 -15.84
N GLU A 28 -3.66 -32.91 -16.34
CA GLU A 28 -4.44 -33.64 -17.33
C GLU A 28 -5.61 -34.29 -16.58
N ILE A 29 -6.83 -33.90 -16.95
CA ILE A 29 -8.07 -34.39 -16.35
C ILE A 29 -8.69 -35.36 -17.35
N PRO A 30 -8.84 -36.66 -17.02
CA PRO A 30 -9.48 -37.60 -17.91
C PRO A 30 -10.99 -37.37 -17.96
N LEU A 31 -11.47 -37.26 -19.20
CA LEU A 31 -12.85 -37.24 -19.65
C LEU A 31 -13.62 -38.48 -19.15
N ARG A 32 -14.66 -38.28 -18.33
CA ARG A 32 -15.80 -39.21 -18.26
C ARG A 32 -17.13 -38.44 -18.31
N LEU A 33 -17.85 -38.74 -19.39
CA LEU A 33 -19.24 -38.42 -19.69
C LEU A 33 -20.18 -38.92 -18.56
N VAL A 34 -21.24 -38.17 -18.27
CA VAL A 34 -22.67 -38.56 -18.35
C VAL A 34 -23.54 -37.62 -17.48
N ALA A 35 -24.74 -37.35 -18.00
CA ALA A 35 -25.97 -36.85 -17.39
C ALA A 35 -26.29 -35.35 -17.54
N ALA A 36 -27.25 -35.11 -18.44
CA ALA A 36 -27.96 -33.87 -18.66
C ALA A 36 -28.84 -33.48 -17.46
N CYS A 37 -28.74 -32.22 -17.04
CA CYS A 37 -29.84 -31.45 -16.48
C CYS A 37 -29.57 -29.97 -16.77
N LEU A 38 -30.17 -29.45 -17.84
CA LEU A 38 -30.12 -28.03 -18.21
C LEU A 38 -31.02 -27.23 -17.25
N THR A 39 -30.43 -26.55 -16.28
CA THR A 39 -30.84 -25.24 -15.77
C THR A 39 -29.69 -24.63 -14.98
N VAL A 40 -28.69 -24.08 -15.68
CA VAL A 40 -27.69 -23.22 -15.02
C VAL A 40 -28.33 -21.84 -14.87
N ALA A 41 -29.08 -21.66 -13.78
CA ALA A 41 -29.34 -20.33 -13.26
C ALA A 41 -27.96 -19.75 -12.89
N SER A 42 -27.43 -18.91 -13.78
CA SER A 42 -26.21 -18.15 -13.48
C SER A 42 -26.53 -17.27 -12.27
N PRO A 43 -25.88 -17.43 -11.11
CA PRO A 43 -25.85 -16.32 -10.18
C PRO A 43 -25.09 -15.23 -10.93
N ALA A 44 -25.82 -14.23 -11.41
CA ALA A 44 -25.24 -12.94 -11.65
C ALA A 44 -24.62 -12.55 -10.32
N PHE A 45 -23.31 -12.76 -10.19
CA PHE A 45 -22.51 -11.97 -9.26
C PHE A 45 -22.73 -10.54 -9.74
N ALA A 46 -23.75 -9.90 -9.18
CA ALA A 46 -23.81 -8.46 -9.14
C ALA A 46 -22.46 -8.07 -8.57
N ALA A 47 -21.60 -7.53 -9.43
CA ALA A 47 -20.49 -6.72 -8.99
C ALA A 47 -21.16 -5.68 -8.10
N GLN A 48 -21.13 -5.89 -6.78
CA GLN A 48 -21.48 -4.88 -5.82
C GLN A 48 -20.52 -3.76 -6.14
N GLY A 49 -20.98 -2.79 -6.95
CA GLY A 49 -20.27 -1.55 -7.16
C GLY A 49 -20.01 -1.02 -5.76
N GLN A 50 -18.77 -1.17 -5.30
CA GLN A 50 -18.43 -0.92 -3.92
C GLN A 50 -18.80 0.54 -3.67
N ALA A 51 -19.76 0.73 -2.76
CA ALA A 51 -20.35 2.03 -2.50
C ALA A 51 -19.23 3.03 -2.24
N LYS A 52 -19.35 4.20 -2.88
CA LYS A 52 -18.38 5.29 -2.72
C LYS A 52 -18.30 5.62 -1.23
N GLN A 53 -17.11 5.47 -0.68
CA GLN A 53 -16.86 5.71 0.73
C GLN A 53 -16.54 7.19 0.95
N SER A 54 -17.04 7.75 2.05
CA SER A 54 -16.68 9.11 2.45
C SER A 54 -15.34 9.11 3.20
N TRP A 55 -14.51 10.08 2.86
CA TRP A 55 -13.20 10.32 3.44
C TRP A 55 -13.20 11.68 4.11
N LYS A 56 -13.05 11.69 5.43
CA LYS A 56 -13.12 12.90 6.25
C LYS A 56 -11.74 13.55 6.35
N SER A 57 -11.68 14.88 6.37
CA SER A 57 -10.42 15.61 6.59
C SER A 57 -9.80 15.24 7.94
N VAL A 58 -8.48 15.04 7.96
CA VAL A 58 -7.70 14.92 9.20
C VAL A 58 -7.29 16.33 9.62
N GLU A 59 -7.98 16.85 10.64
CA GLU A 59 -7.65 18.14 11.24
C GLU A 59 -6.25 18.11 11.88
N PHE A 60 -5.51 19.22 11.79
CA PHE A 60 -4.15 19.38 12.36
C PHE A 60 -3.07 18.42 11.84
N ALA A 61 -3.34 17.68 10.75
CA ALA A 61 -2.27 16.96 10.06
C ALA A 61 -1.20 17.93 9.54
N ILE A 62 0.00 17.42 9.27
CA ILE A 62 1.03 18.17 8.56
C ILE A 62 1.60 17.29 7.45
N VAL A 63 1.76 17.85 6.26
CA VAL A 63 2.43 17.20 5.14
C VAL A 63 3.66 18.00 4.78
N LYS A 64 4.80 17.32 4.60
CA LYS A 64 6.01 17.89 4.02
C LYS A 64 6.45 17.06 2.83
N PHE A 65 6.83 17.74 1.77
CA PHE A 65 7.38 17.17 0.55
C PHE A 65 8.78 17.76 0.36
N ASN A 66 9.81 16.91 0.41
CA ASN A 66 11.22 17.33 0.47
C ASN A 66 11.48 18.35 1.59
N ASP A 67 11.05 18.04 2.82
CA ASP A 67 11.19 18.88 4.02
C ASP A 67 10.44 20.22 4.00
N GLU A 68 9.75 20.56 2.92
CA GLU A 68 8.93 21.77 2.81
C GLU A 68 7.43 21.46 2.84
N ALA A 69 6.64 22.34 3.44
CA ALA A 69 5.18 22.24 3.35
C ALA A 69 4.74 22.55 1.90
N PRO A 70 4.05 21.62 1.21
CA PRO A 70 3.63 21.85 -0.16
C PRO A 70 2.58 22.97 -0.21
N LYS A 71 2.57 23.76 -1.30
CA LYS A 71 1.67 24.92 -1.48
C LYS A 71 0.18 24.61 -1.30
N SER A 72 -0.25 23.38 -1.60
CA SER A 72 -1.62 22.93 -1.42
C SER A 72 -1.61 21.45 -1.11
N TRP A 73 -2.17 21.08 0.03
CA TRP A 73 -2.32 19.70 0.45
C TRP A 73 -3.55 19.52 1.33
N SER A 74 -4.00 18.27 1.44
CA SER A 74 -5.02 17.84 2.39
C SER A 74 -4.79 16.37 2.73
N MET A 75 -5.15 15.96 3.94
CA MET A 75 -5.09 14.56 4.36
C MET A 75 -6.49 14.13 4.75
N TYR A 76 -6.92 12.98 4.27
CA TYR A 76 -8.23 12.43 4.56
C TYR A 76 -8.09 11.04 5.15
N HIS A 77 -9.04 10.67 5.99
CA HIS A 77 -9.12 9.37 6.62
C HIS A 77 -10.50 8.76 6.41
N THR A 78 -10.59 7.48 6.71
CA THR A 78 -11.84 6.74 6.75
C THR A 78 -12.03 6.22 8.17
N GLU A 79 -13.07 5.41 8.39
CA GLU A 79 -13.21 4.67 9.64
C GLU A 79 -12.11 3.61 9.80
N LYS A 80 -11.44 3.22 8.70
CA LYS A 80 -10.33 2.27 8.72
C LYS A 80 -9.04 2.96 9.16
N LYS A 81 -8.59 2.63 10.38
CA LYS A 81 -7.31 3.10 10.93
C LYS A 81 -6.11 2.63 10.10
N GLY A 82 -5.15 3.53 9.92
CA GLY A 82 -3.92 3.29 9.16
C GLY A 82 -4.06 3.47 7.64
N LEU A 83 -5.24 3.86 7.15
CA LEU A 83 -5.45 4.17 5.74
C LEU A 83 -5.74 5.66 5.57
N LEU A 84 -4.93 6.33 4.75
CA LEU A 84 -4.98 7.76 4.52
C LEU A 84 -5.03 8.05 3.03
N LEU A 85 -5.80 9.06 2.64
CA LEU A 85 -5.77 9.61 1.30
C LEU A 85 -5.14 11.00 1.40
N VAL A 86 -3.98 11.19 0.79
CA VAL A 86 -3.20 12.42 0.86
C VAL A 86 -3.29 13.10 -0.50
N ARG A 87 -3.84 14.31 -0.53
CA ARG A 87 -3.81 15.18 -1.70
C ARG A 87 -2.59 16.08 -1.62
N ILE A 88 -1.79 16.10 -2.67
CA ILE A 88 -0.68 17.04 -2.83
C ILE A 88 -0.81 17.65 -4.22
N TRP A 89 -1.08 18.96 -4.28
CA TRP A 89 -1.40 19.69 -5.51
C TRP A 89 -2.56 19.04 -6.30
N LYS A 90 -2.25 18.33 -7.40
CA LYS A 90 -3.21 17.65 -8.29
C LYS A 90 -3.13 16.12 -8.19
N ARG A 91 -2.32 15.57 -7.29
CA ARG A 91 -2.13 14.13 -7.11
C ARG A 91 -2.77 13.66 -5.82
N TYR A 92 -3.36 12.48 -5.87
CA TYR A 92 -3.88 11.80 -4.70
C TYR A 92 -3.05 10.55 -4.45
N LEU A 93 -2.64 10.35 -3.21
CA LEU A 93 -1.86 9.22 -2.77
C LEU A 93 -2.68 8.48 -1.72
N LEU A 94 -3.00 7.22 -1.97
CA LEU A 94 -3.54 6.33 -0.95
C LEU A 94 -2.36 5.75 -0.18
N VAL A 95 -2.23 6.09 1.09
CA VAL A 95 -1.15 5.65 1.97
C VAL A 95 -1.71 4.64 2.96
N ASN A 96 -1.23 3.41 2.87
CA ASN A 96 -1.49 2.37 3.86
C ASN A 96 -0.30 2.29 4.81
N VAL A 97 -0.46 2.90 5.99
CA VAL A 97 0.60 2.99 7.00
C VAL A 97 0.94 1.63 7.60
N LYS A 98 -0.01 0.69 7.62
CA LYS A 98 0.19 -0.64 8.21
C LYS A 98 1.01 -1.55 7.31
N ASP A 99 0.73 -1.50 6.02
CA ASP A 99 1.39 -2.35 5.03
C ASP A 99 2.60 -1.65 4.37
N GLU A 100 2.88 -0.39 4.75
CA GLU A 100 3.95 0.46 4.21
C GLU A 100 3.84 0.69 2.69
N GLU A 101 2.61 0.69 2.18
CA GLU A 101 2.31 0.80 0.76
C GLU A 101 1.71 2.16 0.41
N VAL A 102 2.03 2.66 -0.77
CA VAL A 102 1.45 3.89 -1.32
C VAL A 102 0.97 3.62 -2.72
N TYR A 103 -0.21 4.13 -3.07
CA TYR A 103 -0.79 4.00 -4.40
C TYR A 103 -1.08 5.39 -4.95
N GLU A 104 -0.80 5.60 -6.23
CA GLU A 104 -1.20 6.81 -6.92
C GLU A 104 -2.63 6.69 -7.43
N ILE A 105 -3.52 7.54 -6.93
CA ILE A 105 -4.93 7.53 -7.28
C ILE A 105 -5.17 8.51 -8.42
N ASP A 106 -5.94 8.09 -9.42
CA ASP A 106 -6.41 8.99 -10.48
C ASP A 106 -7.30 10.07 -9.86
N PRO A 107 -6.91 11.36 -9.92
CA PRO A 107 -7.69 12.46 -9.37
C PRO A 107 -9.11 12.55 -9.95
N GLN A 108 -9.37 12.01 -11.15
CA GLN A 108 -10.72 12.02 -11.77
C GLN A 108 -11.71 11.09 -11.06
N THR A 109 -11.20 10.07 -10.34
CA THR A 109 -12.05 9.13 -9.58
C THR A 109 -12.48 9.71 -8.23
N VAL A 110 -11.76 10.71 -7.72
CA VAL A 110 -12.02 11.33 -6.42
C VAL A 110 -13.04 12.46 -6.58
N LYS A 111 -14.15 12.37 -5.85
CA LYS A 111 -15.20 13.40 -5.85
C LYS A 111 -15.06 14.32 -4.65
N PRO A 112 -14.86 15.64 -4.82
CA PRO A 112 -14.89 16.57 -3.70
C PRO A 112 -16.28 16.63 -3.06
N ALA A 113 -16.32 16.69 -1.72
CA ALA A 113 -17.54 16.79 -0.92
C ALA A 113 -17.34 17.78 0.24
N GLY A 114 -17.36 19.08 -0.06
CA GLY A 114 -17.00 20.12 0.91
C GLY A 114 -15.52 20.03 1.31
N ASN A 115 -15.26 19.91 2.61
CA ASN A 115 -13.91 19.66 3.15
C ASN A 115 -13.50 18.18 3.10
N ASN A 116 -14.40 17.31 2.65
CA ASN A 116 -14.20 15.87 2.56
C ASN A 116 -14.10 15.45 1.09
N VAL A 117 -13.85 14.16 0.86
CA VAL A 117 -13.93 13.57 -0.47
C VAL A 117 -14.69 12.25 -0.46
N GLU A 118 -15.24 11.85 -1.59
CA GLU A 118 -15.82 10.54 -1.81
C GLU A 118 -14.95 9.78 -2.82
N TRP A 119 -14.52 8.59 -2.43
CA TRP A 119 -13.68 7.74 -3.26
C TRP A 119 -13.83 6.27 -2.86
N SER A 120 -13.83 5.36 -3.84
CA SER A 120 -14.01 3.92 -3.60
C SER A 120 -12.68 3.18 -3.58
N LEU A 121 -12.52 2.24 -2.64
CA LEU A 121 -11.35 1.35 -2.62
C LEU A 121 -11.33 0.38 -3.80
N ALA A 122 -12.45 0.18 -4.50
CA ALA A 122 -12.49 -0.54 -5.78
C ALA A 122 -11.68 0.17 -6.88
N ASP A 123 -11.57 1.49 -6.81
CA ASP A 123 -10.81 2.30 -7.77
C ASP A 123 -9.31 2.32 -7.43
N LYS A 124 -8.88 1.55 -6.43
CA LYS A 124 -7.47 1.41 -6.04
C LYS A 124 -6.68 0.73 -7.18
N PRO A 125 -5.54 1.30 -7.61
CA PRO A 125 -4.65 0.64 -8.57
C PRO A 125 -4.11 -0.70 -8.05
N GLY A 126 -3.79 -1.60 -8.98
CA GLY A 126 -3.26 -2.92 -8.64
C GLY A 126 -1.81 -2.92 -8.16
N GLU A 127 -1.01 -1.93 -8.55
CA GLU A 127 0.42 -1.87 -8.24
C GLU A 127 0.75 -0.69 -7.30
N PRO A 128 1.39 -0.93 -6.15
CA PRO A 128 1.86 0.13 -5.28
C PRO A 128 3.09 0.84 -5.89
N LEU A 129 3.27 2.09 -5.51
CA LEU A 129 4.51 2.83 -5.73
C LEU A 129 5.63 2.21 -4.89
N GLU A 130 6.85 2.22 -5.44
CA GLU A 130 8.05 1.90 -4.66
C GLU A 130 8.21 2.93 -3.53
N THR A 131 8.28 2.44 -2.28
CA THR A 131 8.39 3.26 -1.06
C THR A 131 9.63 2.93 -0.23
N PRO A 132 10.86 3.08 -0.77
CA PRO A 132 12.07 2.81 0.00
C PRO A 132 12.21 3.76 1.19
N ASP A 133 13.04 3.35 2.16
CA ASP A 133 13.38 4.13 3.36
C ASP A 133 12.18 4.49 4.24
N TRP A 134 11.14 3.64 4.26
CA TRP A 134 9.99 3.82 5.13
C TRP A 134 10.40 3.89 6.61
N LYS A 135 9.93 4.93 7.29
CA LYS A 135 10.20 5.19 8.70
C LYS A 135 8.94 5.69 9.38
N THR A 136 8.59 5.06 10.49
CA THR A 136 7.55 5.51 11.41
C THR A 136 8.18 5.91 12.73
N ARG A 137 7.86 7.10 13.25
CA ARG A 137 8.37 7.60 14.54
C ARG A 137 7.25 8.29 15.31
N ASP A 138 7.27 8.12 16.62
CA ASP A 138 6.53 8.97 17.54
C ASP A 138 7.30 10.29 17.72
N VAL A 139 6.62 11.42 17.58
CA VAL A 139 7.19 12.77 17.77
C VAL A 139 6.34 13.59 18.76
N GLY A 140 5.77 12.93 19.77
CA GLY A 140 4.97 13.54 20.83
C GLY A 140 3.47 13.44 20.52
N PRO A 141 2.75 14.56 20.32
CA PRO A 141 1.32 14.53 20.00
C PRO A 141 1.03 14.09 18.55
N MET A 142 2.04 13.63 17.82
CA MET A 142 1.96 13.30 16.39
C MET A 142 2.76 12.02 16.11
N GLN A 143 2.27 11.19 15.20
CA GLN A 143 3.02 10.12 14.57
C GLN A 143 3.57 10.61 13.23
N GLN A 144 4.88 10.55 13.07
CA GLN A 144 5.54 10.86 11.81
C GLN A 144 5.72 9.60 10.98
N VAL A 145 5.24 9.62 9.74
CA VAL A 145 5.47 8.61 8.72
C VAL A 145 6.23 9.25 7.57
N SER A 146 7.40 8.73 7.22
CA SER A 146 8.22 9.27 6.12
C SER A 146 8.73 8.18 5.22
N PHE A 147 8.70 8.41 3.91
CA PHE A 147 9.17 7.46 2.90
C PHE A 147 9.56 8.21 1.63
N ARG A 148 10.38 7.55 0.80
CA ARG A 148 10.73 8.05 -0.54
C ARG A 148 9.69 7.57 -1.55
N LEU A 149 9.29 8.45 -2.47
CA LEU A 149 8.31 8.18 -3.52
C LEU A 149 9.02 7.81 -4.83
N GLY A 150 8.95 6.52 -5.18
CA GLY A 150 9.45 6.01 -6.44
C GLY A 150 10.94 6.27 -6.67
N LYS A 151 11.33 6.18 -7.94
CA LYS A 151 12.73 6.29 -8.37
C LYS A 151 13.27 7.71 -8.28
N ASN A 152 12.39 8.71 -8.39
CA ASN A 152 12.73 10.14 -8.44
C ASN A 152 13.32 10.70 -7.14
N GLY A 153 13.18 10.00 -6.01
CA GLY A 153 13.84 10.42 -4.78
C GLY A 153 13.13 11.46 -3.95
N TYR A 154 11.91 11.82 -4.30
CA TYR A 154 11.11 12.74 -3.49
C TYR A 154 10.77 12.10 -2.13
N ILE A 155 10.94 12.85 -1.05
CA ILE A 155 10.61 12.40 0.30
C ILE A 155 9.25 12.97 0.67
N LEU A 156 8.32 12.09 1.03
CA LEU A 156 7.05 12.48 1.63
C LEU A 156 7.11 12.20 3.13
N GLN A 157 6.77 13.21 3.94
CA GLN A 157 6.63 13.10 5.37
C GLN A 157 5.22 13.53 5.77
N LEU A 158 4.55 12.69 6.53
CA LEU A 158 3.22 12.87 7.07
C LEU A 158 3.33 12.94 8.58
N GLN A 159 2.73 13.94 9.21
CA GLN A 159 2.55 13.98 10.66
C GLN A 159 1.06 13.85 10.95
N ILE A 160 0.72 12.76 11.63
CA ILE A 160 -0.63 12.34 11.92
C ILE A 160 -0.91 12.63 13.38
N PRO A 161 -1.93 13.44 13.72
CA PRO A 161 -2.24 13.76 15.10
C PRO A 161 -2.67 12.54 15.89
N LEU A 162 -2.15 12.43 17.11
CA LEU A 162 -2.44 11.37 18.04
C LEU A 162 -3.32 11.87 19.19
N LYS A 163 -4.15 10.98 19.70
CA LYS A 163 -4.82 11.10 21.00
C LYS A 163 -3.79 10.83 22.12
N PRO A 164 -4.09 11.21 23.38
CA PRO A 164 -3.23 10.89 24.53
C PRO A 164 -2.94 9.40 24.73
N ASN A 165 -3.76 8.51 24.15
CA ASN A 165 -3.57 7.06 24.16
C ASN A 165 -2.66 6.54 23.02
N GLY A 166 -2.03 7.43 22.25
CA GLY A 166 -1.14 7.09 21.13
C GLY A 166 -1.85 6.63 19.85
N GLN A 167 -3.19 6.61 19.81
CA GLN A 167 -3.92 6.29 18.59
C GLN A 167 -4.15 7.53 17.72
N PRO A 168 -4.28 7.40 16.40
CA PRO A 168 -4.66 8.53 15.56
C PRO A 168 -5.95 9.22 16.04
N MET A 169 -6.02 10.54 15.86
CA MET A 169 -7.15 11.35 16.32
C MET A 169 -8.45 11.07 15.56
N TYR A 170 -8.38 10.27 14.49
CA TYR A 170 -9.51 9.76 13.72
C TYR A 170 -9.92 8.31 14.05
#